data_AF-A0AAT9SQI4-F1
#
_entry.id   AF-A0AAT9SQI4-F1
#
_cell.length_a   1.000
_cell.length_b   1.000
_cell.length_c   1.000
_cell.angle_alpha   90.00
_cell.angle_beta   90.00
_cell.angle_gamma   90.00
#
_symmetry.space_group_name_H-M   'P 1'
#
loop_
_entity.id
_entity.type
_entity.pdbx_description
1 polymer ?
#
loop_
_entity_poly.entity_id
_entity_poly.type
_entity_poly.pdbx_seq_one_letter_code
_entity_poly.pdbx_strand_id
1 'polypeptide(L)' 'MPQRKAMLKADFASTRGTFKFGANQHPVQDWWAMVVDKDEAGKPSLRTRTKLLSEQGDPFAAQCKLRVP' A
#
# COMPACT_ATOMS: atom_id res chain seq x y z
N MET A 1 21.25 7.99 -11.09
CA MET A 1 20.14 7.12 -11.53
C MET A 1 18.83 7.92 -11.62
N PRO A 2 18.56 8.60 -12.74
CA PRO A 2 17.35 9.42 -12.92
C PRO A 2 16.05 8.63 -12.82
N GLN A 3 16.04 7.35 -13.24
CA GLN A 3 14.89 6.46 -13.18
C GLN A 3 14.43 6.21 -11.74
N ARG A 4 15.38 6.00 -10.81
CA ARG A 4 15.07 5.82 -9.39
C ARG A 4 14.36 7.05 -8.81
N LYS A 5 14.79 8.27 -9.17
CA LYS A 5 14.14 9.51 -8.74
C LYS A 5 12.73 9.66 -9.30
N ALA A 6 12.51 9.25 -10.56
CA ALA A 6 11.19 9.27 -11.17
C ALA A 6 10.23 8.29 -10.46
N MET A 7 10.67 7.06 -10.17
CA MET A 7 9.87 6.07 -9.46
C MET A 7 9.48 6.53 -8.04
N LEU A 8 10.38 7.21 -7.34
CA LEU A 8 10.15 7.72 -5.98
C LEU A 8 9.04 8.77 -5.90
N LYS A 9 8.73 9.47 -7.00
CA LYS A 9 7.61 10.42 -7.05
C LYS A 9 6.25 9.74 -6.90
N ALA A 10 6.16 8.46 -7.27
CA ALA A 10 4.94 7.67 -7.21
C ALA A 10 3.71 8.37 -7.82
N ASP A 11 3.90 9.05 -8.94
CA ASP A 11 2.88 9.86 -9.60
C ASP A 11 1.98 8.98 -10.50
N PHE A 12 1.09 8.23 -9.85
CA PHE A 12 0.09 7.41 -10.52
C PHE A 12 -1.16 7.24 -9.65
N ALA A 13 -2.31 7.04 -10.31
CA ALA A 13 -3.56 6.75 -9.62
C ALA A 13 -3.58 5.29 -9.15
N SER A 14 -3.38 5.07 -7.85
CA SER A 14 -3.46 3.73 -7.25
C SER A 14 -4.93 3.32 -7.04
N THR A 15 -5.27 2.09 -7.43
CA THR A 15 -6.60 1.50 -7.20
C THR A 15 -6.89 1.22 -5.73
N ARG A 16 -5.87 1.29 -4.86
CA ARG A 16 -6.01 1.09 -3.41
C ARG A 16 -6.30 2.38 -2.64
N GLY A 17 -6.10 3.54 -3.26
CA GLY A 17 -6.22 4.85 -2.60
C GLY A 17 -4.91 5.62 -2.60
N THR A 18 -4.65 6.41 -1.57
CA THR A 18 -3.45 7.27 -1.49
C THR A 18 -2.20 6.40 -1.42
N PHE A 19 -1.25 6.61 -2.34
CA PHE A 19 0.00 5.86 -2.42
C PHE A 19 1.21 6.78 -2.38
N LYS A 20 2.19 6.48 -1.52
CA LYS A 20 3.50 7.16 -1.48
C LYS A 20 4.57 6.19 -1.01
N PHE A 21 5.84 6.49 -1.27
CA PHE A 21 6.95 5.74 -0.70
C PHE A 21 7.39 6.34 0.65
N GLY A 22 7.60 5.48 1.65
CA GLY A 22 8.21 5.85 2.92
C GLY A 22 9.73 6.06 2.80
N ALA A 23 10.36 6.48 3.89
CA ALA A 23 11.79 6.80 3.95
C ALA A 23 12.72 5.64 3.55
N ASN A 24 12.24 4.40 3.63
CA ASN A 24 12.93 3.16 3.25
C ASN A 24 12.47 2.60 1.89
N GLN A 25 11.78 3.38 1.07
CA GLN A 25 11.13 2.95 -0.17
C GLN A 25 10.01 1.91 0.02
N HIS A 26 9.52 1.72 1.25
CA HIS A 26 8.36 0.87 1.48
C HIS A 26 7.06 1.56 1.03
N PRO A 27 6.12 0.85 0.38
CA PRO A 27 4.83 1.40 0.01
C PRO A 27 4.01 1.81 1.23
N VAL A 28 3.62 3.07 1.29
CA VAL A 28 2.61 3.59 2.20
C VAL A 28 1.32 3.72 1.41
N GLN A 29 0.38 2.82 1.68
CA GLN A 29 -0.88 2.69 0.97
C GLN A 29 -2.03 2.48 1.97
N ASP A 30 -3.26 2.70 1.52
CA ASP A 30 -4.44 2.34 2.30
C ASP A 30 -4.59 0.81 2.40
N TRP A 31 -4.81 0.32 3.61
CA TRP A 31 -5.07 -1.08 3.91
C TRP A 31 -6.54 -1.29 4.18
N TRP A 32 -7.07 -2.37 3.62
CA TRP A 32 -8.49 -2.70 3.70
C TRP A 32 -8.70 -4.04 4.38
N ALA A 33 -9.67 -4.09 5.29
CA ALA A 33 -10.17 -5.35 5.81
C ALA A 33 -10.96 -6.05 4.70
N MET A 34 -10.56 -7.28 4.37
CA MET A 34 -11.30 -8.15 3.48
C MET A 34 -11.85 -9.33 4.28
N VAL A 35 -13.10 -9.70 4.01
CA VAL A 35 -13.74 -10.87 4.59
C VAL A 35 -14.08 -11.84 3.48
N VAL A 36 -13.91 -13.14 3.75
CA VAL A 36 -14.36 -14.19 2.85
C VAL A 36 -15.85 -14.41 3.10
N ASP A 37 -16.67 -14.06 2.13
CA ASP A 37 -18.13 -14.23 2.15
C ASP A 37 -18.58 -15.06 0.96
N LYS A 38 -19.72 -15.75 1.08
CA LYS A 38 -20.31 -16.42 -0.08
C LYS A 38 -20.85 -15.38 -1.07
N ASP A 39 -20.57 -15.58 -2.35
CA ASP A 39 -21.21 -14.83 -3.43
C ASP A 39 -22.64 -15.36 -3.69
N GLU A 40 -23.36 -14.73 -4.61
CA GLU A 40 -24.73 -15.13 -4.98
C GLU A 40 -24.80 -16.56 -5.56
N ALA A 41 -23.66 -17.09 -6.01
CA ALA A 41 -23.51 -18.46 -6.50
C ALA A 41 -23.00 -19.44 -5.42
N GLY A 42 -22.90 -19.01 -4.16
CA GLY A 42 -22.47 -19.83 -3.02
C GLY A 42 -20.96 -20.08 -2.92
N LYS A 43 -20.14 -19.46 -3.77
CA LYS A 43 -18.67 -19.61 -3.78
C LYS A 43 -18.02 -18.61 -2.83
N PRO A 44 -16.87 -18.96 -2.20
CA PRO A 44 -16.14 -18.02 -1.37
C PRO A 44 -15.58 -16.86 -2.23
N SER A 45 -15.91 -15.63 -1.83
CA SER A 45 -15.52 -14.38 -2.47
C SER A 45 -14.89 -13.44 -1.45
N LEU A 46 -13.85 -12.70 -1.86
CA LEU A 46 -13.24 -11.67 -1.02
C LEU A 46 -14.04 -10.38 -1.14
N ARG A 47 -14.67 -9.95 -0.05
CA ARG A 47 -15.40 -8.67 0.04
C ARG A 47 -14.62 -7.66 0.87
N THR A 48 -14.32 -6.51 0.28
CA THR A 48 -13.72 -5.36 0.97
C THR A 48 -14.76 -4.73 1.90
N ARG A 49 -14.46 -4.68 3.21
CA ARG A 49 -15.40 -4.18 4.24
C ARG A 49 -15.13 -2.72 4.59
N THR A 50 -13.93 -2.43 5.07
CA THR A 50 -13.58 -1.09 5.59
C THR A 50 -12.09 -0.80 5.45
N LYS A 51 -11.74 0.49 5.43
CA LYS A 51 -10.35 0.95 5.48
C LYS A 51 -9.85 0.81 6.92
N LEU A 52 -8.84 -0.03 7.12
CA LEU A 52 -8.23 -0.27 8.42
C LEU A 52 -7.19 0.80 8.76
N LEU A 53 -6.28 1.04 7.82
CA LEU A 53 -5.12 1.89 8.04
C LEU A 53 -4.90 2.73 6.79
N SER A 54 -4.64 4.01 6.98
CA SER A 54 -4.22 4.93 5.91
C SER A 54 -2.94 5.61 6.34
N GLU A 55 -2.04 5.84 5.38
CA GLU A 55 -0.76 6.52 5.61
C GLU A 55 0.18 5.85 6.63
N GLN A 56 -0.03 4.57 6.95
CA GLN A 56 0.85 3.86 7.87
C GLN A 56 2.19 3.58 7.20
N GLY A 57 3.26 4.13 7.79
CA GLY A 57 4.64 3.83 7.44
C GLY A 57 5.11 2.48 7.97
N ASP A 58 6.21 1.99 7.40
CA ASP A 58 6.91 0.80 7.92
C ASP A 58 7.50 1.10 9.32
N PRO A 59 7.07 0.38 10.38
CA PRO A 59 7.57 0.59 11.74
C PRO A 59 9.08 0.34 11.88
N PHE A 60 9.68 -0.46 10.99
CA PHE A 60 11.11 -0.78 10.99
C PHE A 60 11.90 0.05 9.98
N ALA A 61 11.30 1.09 9.38
CA ALA A 61 11.96 1.96 8.42
C ALA A 61 13.31 2.51 8.92
N ALA A 62 13.42 2.77 10.23
CA ALA A 62 14.65 3.24 10.87
C ALA A 62 15.84 2.26 10.77
N GLN A 63 15.55 0.95 10.70
CA GLN A 63 16.56 -0.11 10.61
C GLN A 63 16.99 -0.39 9.16
N CYS A 64 16.30 0.18 8.18
CA CYS A 64 16.63 0.00 6.78
C CYS A 64 17.88 0.82 6.40
N LYS A 65 18.90 0.13 5.86
CA LYS A 65 20.11 0.77 5.33
C LYS A 65 19.84 1.55 4.04
N LEU A 66 18.76 1.20 3.33
CA LEU A 66 18.31 1.89 2.14
C LEU A 66 17.45 3.08 2.55
N ARG A 67 17.92 4.29 2.22
CA ARG A 67 17.15 5.53 2.43
C ARG A 67 16.81 6.18 1.10
N VAL A 68 15.64 6.82 1.07
CA VAL A 68 15.33 7.81 0.03
C VAL A 68 16.31 8.98 0.24
N PRO A 69 17.11 9.36 -0.78
CA PRO A 69 18.05 10.47 -0.71
C PRO A 69 17.34 11.81 -0.77
#